data_AF-A0A496P361-F1
#
_entry.id   AF-A0A496P361-F1
#
_cell.length_a   1.000
_cell.length_b   1.000
_cell.length_c   1.000
_cell.angle_alpha   90.00
_cell.angle_beta   90.00
_cell.angle_gamma   90.00
#
_symmetry.space_group_name_H-M   'P 1'
#
loop_
_entity.id
_entity.type
_entity.pdbx_description
1 polymer ?
#
loop_
_entity_poly.entity_id
_entity_poly.type
_entity_poly.pdbx_seq_one_letter_code
_entity_poly.pdbx_strand_id
1 'polypeptide(L)'
;MGDILDKKVTDLTVFESMKYAYLVSISSKITMNLADFCEATGQDRRKVYALLKSRYYPEKLLSGGYASLKQRKSPIFITEEVLKWLR
;
A
#
# COMPACT_ATOMS: atom_id res chain seq x y z
N MET A 1 27.80 12.36 1.53
CA MET A 1 26.47 11.74 1.32
C MET A 1 25.99 11.06 2.62
N GLY A 2 26.15 11.72 3.77
CA GLY A 2 25.72 11.21 5.09
C GLY A 2 24.72 12.10 5.82
N ASP A 3 24.64 13.40 5.48
CA ASP A 3 23.95 14.41 6.30
C ASP A 3 22.43 14.55 6.08
N ILE A 4 21.82 13.74 5.21
CA ILE A 4 20.36 13.74 5.01
C ILE A 4 19.69 12.74 5.98
N LEU A 5 20.41 11.72 6.43
CA LEU A 5 19.86 10.69 7.34
C LEU A 5 19.87 11.12 8.82
N ASP A 6 20.78 12.03 9.21
CA ASP A 6 20.86 12.53 10.59
C ASP A 6 19.92 13.72 10.87
N LYS A 7 19.24 14.26 9.85
CA LYS A 7 18.24 15.31 10.05
C LYS A 7 16.85 14.71 10.34
N LYS A 8 16.63 14.54 11.65
CA LYS A 8 15.36 14.70 12.37
C LYS A 8 14.39 13.51 12.38
N VAL A 9 14.80 12.43 13.03
CA VAL A 9 13.84 11.58 13.77
C VAL A 9 13.20 12.37 14.94
N THR A 10 13.85 13.44 15.41
CA THR A 10 13.46 14.26 16.56
C THR A 10 12.40 15.34 16.31
N ASP A 11 12.07 15.68 15.06
CA ASP A 11 11.01 16.66 14.75
C ASP A 11 9.67 16.02 14.39
N LEU A 12 9.63 14.69 14.28
CA LEU A 12 8.38 14.00 14.04
C LEU A 12 7.54 14.03 15.32
N THR A 13 6.31 14.49 15.19
CA THR A 13 5.33 14.28 16.25
C THR A 13 5.23 12.78 16.54
N VAL A 14 4.88 12.42 17.78
CA VAL A 14 4.67 11.01 18.17
C VAL A 14 3.70 10.32 17.20
N PHE A 15 2.68 11.04 16.76
CA PHE A 15 1.71 10.56 15.78
C PHE A 15 2.33 10.20 14.43
N GLU A 16 3.20 11.07 13.89
CA GLU A 16 3.88 10.79 12.62
C GLU A 16 4.82 9.60 12.76
N SER A 17 5.58 9.52 13.86
CA SER A 17 6.46 8.38 14.16
C SER A 17 5.69 7.05 14.19
N MET A 18 4.51 7.03 14.82
CA MET A 18 3.63 5.85 14.84
C MET A 18 3.11 5.51 13.45
N LYS A 19 2.72 6.51 12.65
CA LYS A 19 2.27 6.30 11.27
C LYS A 19 3.38 5.70 10.40
N TYR A 20 4.62 6.19 10.53
CA TYR A 20 5.77 5.63 9.81
C TYR A 20 6.07 4.20 10.25
N ALA A 21 6.07 3.92 11.56
CA ALA A 21 6.28 2.56 12.06
C ALA A 21 5.21 1.58 11.53
N TYR A 22 3.95 2.04 11.44
CA TYR A 22 2.87 1.26 10.86
C TYR A 22 3.07 0.99 9.36
N LEU A 23 3.47 1.99 8.58
CA LEU A 23 3.79 1.82 7.16
C LEU A 23 4.98 0.86 6.94
N VAL A 24 6.00 0.93 7.80
CA VAL A 24 7.11 -0.03 7.80
C VAL A 24 6.61 -1.45 8.08
N SER A 25 5.71 -1.61 9.06
CA SER A 25 5.09 -2.90 9.38
C SER A 25 4.21 -3.45 8.24
N ILE A 26 3.52 -2.60 7.48
CA ILE A 26 2.80 -3.03 6.27
C ILE A 26 3.80 -3.48 5.21
N SER A 27 4.87 -2.72 4.99
CA SER A 27 5.87 -2.98 3.95
C SER A 27 6.59 -4.32 4.13
N SER A 28 6.68 -4.83 5.37
CA SER A 28 7.30 -6.12 5.66
C SER A 28 6.36 -7.32 5.44
N LYS A 29 5.06 -7.10 5.25
CA LYS A 29 4.11 -8.17 4.92
C LYS A 29 4.22 -8.55 3.45
N ILE A 30 4.10 -9.84 3.14
CA ILE A 30 4.09 -10.35 1.75
C ILE A 30 2.89 -9.80 0.95
N THR A 31 1.75 -9.63 1.62
CA THR A 31 0.52 -9.11 1.01
C THR A 31 -0.09 -8.02 1.87
N MET A 32 -0.81 -7.11 1.23
CA MET A 32 -1.57 -6.04 1.87
C MET A 32 -3.06 -6.16 1.52
N ASN A 33 -3.91 -5.89 2.50
CA ASN A 33 -5.36 -5.86 2.28
C ASN A 33 -5.77 -4.51 1.66
N LEU A 34 -7.07 -4.34 1.38
CA LEU A 34 -7.59 -3.09 0.82
C LEU A 34 -7.32 -1.87 1.71
N ALA A 35 -7.44 -1.99 3.03
CA ALA A 35 -7.21 -0.87 3.95
C ALA A 35 -5.75 -0.43 3.90
N ASP A 36 -4.82 -1.38 4.04
CA ASP A 36 -3.38 -1.17 3.95
C ASP A 36 -3.00 -0.53 2.59
N PHE A 37 -3.60 -1.00 1.49
CA PHE A 37 -3.41 -0.42 0.15
C PHE A 37 -3.93 1.02 0.04
N CYS A 38 -5.12 1.29 0.59
CA CYS A 38 -5.68 2.65 0.61
C CYS A 38 -4.78 3.60 1.41
N GLU A 39 -4.24 3.14 2.54
CA GLU A 39 -3.32 3.94 3.35
C GLU A 39 -1.97 4.18 2.65
N ALA A 40 -1.42 3.16 1.99
CA ALA A 40 -0.17 3.27 1.23
C ALA A 40 -0.30 4.21 0.02
N THR A 41 -1.47 4.22 -0.64
CA THR A 41 -1.72 5.04 -1.84
C THR A 41 -2.38 6.39 -1.56
N GLY A 42 -2.85 6.62 -0.32
CA GLY A 42 -3.64 7.79 0.04
C GLY A 42 -5.00 7.87 -0.68
N GLN A 43 -5.53 6.74 -1.17
CA GLN A 43 -6.77 6.70 -1.95
C GLN A 43 -7.96 6.19 -1.15
N ASP A 44 -9.14 6.76 -1.41
CA ASP A 44 -10.38 6.27 -0.82
C ASP A 44 -10.77 4.89 -1.33
N ARG A 45 -11.31 4.04 -0.44
CA ARG A 45 -11.81 2.69 -0.78
C ARG A 45 -12.74 2.69 -1.98
N ARG A 46 -13.68 3.65 -2.06
CA ARG A 46 -14.64 3.77 -3.16
C ARG A 46 -13.93 4.00 -4.50
N LYS A 47 -12.91 4.87 -4.49
CA LYS A 47 -12.09 5.18 -5.67
C LYS A 47 -11.29 3.96 -6.10
N VAL A 48 -10.66 3.25 -5.16
CA VAL A 48 -9.92 2.02 -5.44
C VAL A 48 -10.82 0.94 -6.06
N TYR A 49 -12.03 0.72 -5.52
CA TYR A 49 -12.98 -0.23 -6.12
C TYR A 49 -13.42 0.17 -7.53
N ALA A 50 -13.65 1.46 -7.79
CA ALA A 50 -13.98 1.95 -9.13
C ALA A 50 -12.83 1.67 -10.12
N LEU A 51 -11.60 1.95 -9.71
CA LEU A 51 -10.39 1.71 -10.51
C LEU A 51 -10.10 0.22 -10.73
N LEU A 52 -10.39 -0.63 -9.74
CA LEU A 52 -10.33 -2.08 -9.90
C LEU A 52 -11.39 -2.56 -10.91
N LYS A 53 -12.61 -2.02 -10.86
CA LYS A 53 -13.67 -2.39 -11.80
C LYS A 53 -13.33 -2.00 -13.24
N SER A 54 -12.67 -0.86 -13.44
CA SER A 54 -12.19 -0.40 -14.75
C SER A 54 -10.87 -1.03 -15.19
N ARG A 55 -10.32 -1.97 -14.42
CA ARG A 55 -9.01 -2.60 -14.65
C ARG A 55 -7.85 -1.62 -14.81
N TYR A 56 -7.89 -0.52 -14.08
CA TYR A 56 -6.86 0.52 -14.14
C TYR A 56 -5.51 0.04 -13.63
N TYR A 57 -5.52 -0.75 -12.55
CA TYR A 57 -4.29 -1.24 -11.92
C TYR A 57 -3.66 -2.40 -12.71
N PRO A 58 -2.32 -2.51 -12.75
CA PRO A 58 -1.67 -3.69 -13.30
C PRO A 58 -2.14 -4.96 -12.59
N GLU A 59 -2.44 -6.01 -13.36
CA GLU A 59 -2.96 -7.26 -12.80
C GLU A 59 -1.98 -7.94 -11.82
N LYS A 60 -0.67 -7.73 -12.03
CA LYS A 60 0.40 -8.23 -11.16
C LYS A 60 0.32 -7.67 -9.72
N LEU A 61 -0.36 -6.54 -9.51
CA LEU A 61 -0.59 -6.00 -8.16
C LEU A 61 -1.52 -6.89 -7.34
N LEU A 62 -2.40 -7.66 -7.98
CA LEU A 62 -3.43 -8.45 -7.33
C LEU A 62 -3.00 -9.91 -7.19
N SER A 63 -3.16 -10.45 -5.99
CA SER A 63 -3.01 -11.89 -5.75
C SER A 63 -4.08 -12.65 -6.55
N GLY A 64 -3.66 -13.42 -7.55
CA GLY A 64 -4.57 -14.16 -8.46
C GLY A 64 -5.25 -13.28 -9.53
N GLY A 65 -4.78 -12.05 -9.74
CA GLY A 65 -5.25 -11.16 -10.80
C GLY A 65 -6.68 -10.67 -10.64
N TYR A 66 -7.28 -10.19 -11.74
CA TYR A 66 -8.67 -9.69 -11.72
C TYR A 66 -9.71 -10.82 -11.59
N ALA A 67 -9.33 -12.04 -11.94
CA ALA A 67 -10.17 -13.22 -11.77
C ALA A 67 -10.48 -13.49 -10.29
N SER A 68 -9.51 -13.24 -9.40
CA SER A 68 -9.68 -13.49 -7.97
C SER A 68 -10.70 -12.56 -7.31
N LEU A 69 -10.94 -11.37 -7.88
CA LEU A 69 -11.95 -10.41 -7.39
C LEU A 69 -13.38 -10.92 -7.50
N LYS A 70 -13.66 -11.87 -8.41
CA LYS A 70 -14.98 -12.51 -8.51
C LYS A 70 -15.19 -13.61 -7.48
N GLN A 71 -14.10 -14.22 -7.02
CA GLN A 71 -14.11 -15.37 -6.10
C GLN A 71 -13.97 -14.95 -4.64
N ARG A 72 -13.31 -13.81 -4.36
CA ARG A 72 -13.02 -13.33 -3.01
C ARG A 72 -13.90 -12.16 -2.62
N LYS A 73 -14.22 -12.06 -1.33
CA LYS A 73 -14.97 -10.92 -0.76
C LYS A 73 -14.18 -9.59 -0.81
N SER A 74 -12.85 -9.66 -0.80
CA SER A 74 -11.99 -8.48 -0.81
C SER A 74 -10.73 -8.70 -1.65
N PRO A 75 -10.20 -7.63 -2.29
CA PRO A 75 -8.93 -7.69 -3.00
C PRO A 75 -7.76 -7.91 -2.03
N ILE A 76 -6.78 -8.70 -2.47
CA ILE A 76 -5.50 -8.88 -1.80
C ILE A 76 -4.42 -8.43 -2.78
N PHE A 77 -3.53 -7.55 -2.31
CA PHE A 77 -2.47 -6.99 -3.12
C PHE A 77 -1.12 -7.57 -2.72
N ILE A 78 -0.23 -7.74 -3.69
CA ILE A 78 1.15 -8.20 -3.48
C ILE A 78 1.99 -6.99 -3.09
N THR A 79 2.51 -6.98 -1.86
CA THR A 79 3.16 -5.79 -1.30
C THR A 79 4.35 -5.34 -2.12
N GLU A 80 5.20 -6.28 -2.53
CA GLU A 80 6.38 -5.98 -3.34
C GLU A 80 6.02 -5.30 -4.66
N GLU A 81 4.99 -5.81 -5.35
CA GLU A 81 4.55 -5.27 -6.63
C GLU A 81 3.90 -3.89 -6.45
N VAL A 82 3.15 -3.67 -5.37
CA VAL A 82 2.59 -2.35 -5.04
C VAL A 82 3.71 -1.35 -4.76
N LEU A 83 4.72 -1.73 -3.99
CA LEU A 83 5.86 -0.85 -3.68
C LEU A 83 6.69 -0.54 -4.94
N LYS A 84 6.86 -1.50 -5.85
CA LYS A 84 7.50 -1.26 -7.16
C LYS A 84 6.70 -0.31 -8.04
N TRP A 85 5.37 -0.41 -8.00
CA TRP A 85 4.48 0.46 -8.79
C TRP A 85 4.41 1.90 -8.24
N LEU A 86 4.63 2.07 -6.94
CA LEU A 86 4.69 3.39 -6.30
C LEU A 86 6.02 4.12 -6.49
N ARG A 87 7.10 3.40 -6.84
CA ARG A 87 8.41 3.99 -7.16
C ARG A 87 8.42 4.60 -8.56
#